data_AF-A0A6N2CQ23-F1
#
_entry.id   AF-A0A6N2CQ23-F1
#
_cell.length_a   1.000
_cell.length_b   1.000
_cell.length_c   1.000
_cell.angle_alpha   90.00
_cell.angle_beta   90.00
_cell.angle_gamma   90.00
#
_symmetry.space_group_name_H-M   'P 1'
#
loop_
_entity.id
_entity.type
_entity.pdbx_description
1 polymer ?
#
loop_
_entity_poly.entity_id
_entity_poly.type
_entity_poly.pdbx_seq_one_letter_code
_entity_poly.pdbx_strand_id
1 'polypeptide(L)' 'MGIEQLILELERKEGVKEGIEKGIEKGIEKGIERGSIETKTQVILNGFNNGLDVSLLANITGLTVSVVEDILRQHGKRE' A
#
# COMPACT_ATOMS: atom_id res chain seq x y z
N MET A 1 47.61 -13.61 -5.63
CA MET A 1 47.38 -12.86 -4.36
C MET A 1 46.75 -11.49 -4.54
N GLY A 2 47.21 -10.59 -5.40
CA GLY A 2 46.64 -9.22 -5.49
C GLY A 2 45.28 -9.09 -6.20
N ILE A 3 45.00 -9.97 -7.16
CA ILE A 3 43.81 -9.84 -8.04
C ILE A 3 42.59 -10.55 -7.42
N GLU A 4 42.81 -11.69 -6.76
CA GLU A 4 41.76 -12.49 -6.09
C GLU A 4 41.11 -11.74 -4.92
N GLN A 5 41.89 -10.96 -4.17
CA GLN A 5 41.37 -10.11 -3.08
C GLN A 5 40.49 -8.98 -3.62
N LEU A 6 40.86 -8.40 -4.77
CA LEU A 6 40.13 -7.29 -5.37
C LEU A 6 38.75 -7.74 -5.91
N ILE A 7 38.69 -8.93 -6.51
CA ILE A 7 37.44 -9.51 -7.04
C ILE A 7 36.48 -9.83 -5.88
N LEU A 8 36.98 -10.45 -4.80
CA LEU A 8 36.15 -10.81 -3.64
C LEU A 8 35.56 -9.59 -2.93
N GLU A 9 36.29 -8.49 -2.88
CA GLU A 9 35.84 -7.25 -2.25
C GLU A 9 34.79 -6.51 -3.09
N LEU A 10 34.89 -6.60 -4.42
CA LEU A 10 33.88 -6.07 -5.35
C LEU A 10 32.59 -6.88 -5.31
N GLU A 11 32.67 -8.21 -5.36
CA GLU A 11 31.48 -9.09 -5.29
C GLU A 11 30.72 -8.91 -3.97
N ARG A 12 31.43 -8.75 -2.85
CA ARG A 12 30.80 -8.49 -1.55
C ARG A 12 30.09 -7.12 -1.52
N LYS A 13 30.64 -6.10 -2.17
CA LYS A 13 30.02 -4.77 -2.27
C LYS A 13 28.78 -4.79 -3.16
N GLU A 14 28.83 -5.49 -4.29
CA GLU A 14 27.68 -5.63 -5.20
C GLU A 14 26.56 -6.44 -4.56
N GLY A 15 26.86 -7.57 -3.92
CA GLY A 15 25.85 -8.40 -3.24
C GLY A 15 25.11 -7.67 -2.12
N VAL A 16 25.80 -6.80 -1.36
CA VAL A 16 25.15 -5.98 -0.32
C VAL A 16 24.28 -4.88 -0.94
N LYS A 17 24.73 -4.24 -2.02
CA LYS A 17 23.94 -3.24 -2.75
C LYS A 17 22.66 -3.84 -3.32
N GLU A 18 22.76 -4.96 -4.05
CA GLU A 18 21.59 -5.64 -4.62
C GLU A 18 20.62 -6.15 -3.55
N GLY A 19 21.14 -6.65 -2.41
CA GLY A 19 20.31 -7.11 -1.31
C GLY A 19 19.49 -5.99 -0.65
N ILE A 20 20.10 -4.82 -0.46
CA ILE A 20 19.44 -3.64 0.11
C ILE A 20 18.41 -3.06 -0.87
N GLU A 21 18.78 -2.94 -2.14
CA GLU A 21 17.92 -2.36 -3.18
C GLU A 21 16.65 -3.23 -3.38
N LYS A 22 16.81 -4.55 -3.54
CA LYS A 22 15.68 -5.49 -3.66
C LYS A 22 14.83 -5.57 -2.39
N GLY A 23 15.44 -5.40 -1.21
CA GLY A 23 14.73 -5.42 0.07
C GLY A 23 13.87 -4.18 0.30
N ILE A 24 14.40 -3.00 -0.03
CA ILE A 24 13.70 -1.71 0.10
C ILE A 24 12.58 -1.60 -0.93
N GLU A 25 12.84 -1.96 -2.18
CA GLU A 25 11.84 -1.88 -3.25
C GLU A 25 10.62 -2.75 -2.95
N LYS A 26 10.83 -4.03 -2.60
CA LYS A 26 9.73 -4.94 -2.22
C LYS A 26 9.01 -4.54 -0.93
N GLY A 27 9.72 -3.90 0.01
CA GLY A 27 9.15 -3.44 1.27
C GLY A 27 8.25 -2.21 1.08
N ILE A 28 8.72 -1.23 0.30
CA ILE A 28 7.99 0.01 0.00
C ILE A 28 6.78 -0.28 -0.87
N GLU A 29 6.92 -1.09 -1.92
CA GLU A 29 5.82 -1.40 -2.84
C GLU A 29 4.66 -2.10 -2.12
N LYS A 30 4.95 -3.13 -1.31
CA LYS A 30 3.93 -3.82 -0.50
C LYS A 30 3.34 -2.92 0.60
N GLY A 31 4.13 -2.02 1.16
CA GLY A 31 3.69 -1.08 2.19
C GLY A 31 2.72 -0.02 1.65
N ILE A 32 3.05 0.56 0.49
CA ILE A 32 2.22 1.58 -0.17
C ILE A 32 0.92 0.97 -0.69
N GLU A 33 0.97 -0.23 -1.28
CA GLU A 33 -0.22 -0.87 -1.86
C GLU A 33 -1.23 -1.29 -0.78
N ARG A 34 -0.77 -1.92 0.31
CA ARG A 34 -1.63 -2.22 1.46
C ARG A 34 -2.18 -0.96 2.12
N GLY A 35 -1.32 0.04 2.34
CA GLY A 35 -1.74 1.32 2.92
C GLY A 35 -2.83 2.00 2.10
N SER A 36 -2.69 2.04 0.77
CA SER A 36 -3.64 2.75 -0.10
C SER A 36 -5.03 2.11 -0.11
N ILE A 37 -5.11 0.77 -0.09
CA ILE A 37 -6.39 0.03 -0.12
C ILE A 37 -7.11 0.11 1.24
N GLU A 38 -6.38 -0.08 2.35
CA GLU A 38 -6.96 0.03 3.68
C GLU A 38 -7.46 1.45 3.97
N THR A 39 -6.72 2.47 3.52
CA THR A 39 -7.11 3.88 3.74
C THR A 39 -8.43 4.21 3.06
N LYS A 40 -8.64 3.78 1.81
CA LYS A 40 -9.89 4.05 1.08
C LYS A 40 -11.11 3.44 1.77
N THR A 41 -10.98 2.19 2.21
CA THR A 41 -12.04 1.47 2.92
C THR A 41 -12.32 2.11 4.29
N GLN A 42 -11.28 2.48 5.05
CA GLN A 42 -11.43 3.15 6.35
C GLN A 42 -12.08 4.52 6.22
N VAL A 43 -11.73 5.31 5.19
CA VAL A 43 -12.36 6.61 4.93
C VAL A 43 -13.86 6.45 4.67
N ILE A 44 -14.27 5.43 3.91
CA ILE A 44 -15.68 5.12 3.66
C ILE A 44 -16.40 4.74 4.97
N LEU A 45 -15.84 3.79 5.72
CA LEU A 45 -16.46 3.28 6.95
C LEU A 45 -16.56 4.35 8.03
N ASN A 46 -15.48 5.10 8.25
CA ASN A 46 -15.46 6.17 9.23
C ASN A 46 -16.34 7.31 8.79
N GLY A 47 -16.31 7.70 7.51
CA GLY A 47 -17.15 8.78 7.05
C GLY A 47 -18.64 8.46 7.18
N PHE A 48 -19.05 7.25 6.79
CA PHE A 48 -20.42 6.78 6.95
C PHE A 48 -20.85 6.77 8.43
N ASN A 49 -19.99 6.31 9.35
CA ASN A 49 -20.27 6.36 10.78
C ASN A 49 -20.41 7.77 11.35
N ASN A 50 -19.78 8.75 10.70
CA ASN A 50 -19.90 10.17 11.07
C ASN A 50 -21.09 10.84 10.38
N GLY A 51 -21.95 10.09 9.68
CA GLY A 51 -23.12 10.61 8.97
C GLY A 51 -22.79 11.31 7.64
N LEU A 52 -21.62 11.02 7.05
CA LEU A 52 -21.30 11.49 5.71
C LEU A 52 -22.07 10.69 4.67
N ASP A 53 -22.63 11.41 3.70
CA ASP A 53 -23.38 10.83 2.60
C ASP A 53 -22.49 9.96 1.70
N VAL A 54 -23.05 8.85 1.20
CA VAL A 54 -22.37 7.92 0.29
C VAL A 54 -21.85 8.64 -0.95
N SER A 55 -22.57 9.66 -1.42
CA SER A 55 -22.17 10.48 -2.58
C SER A 55 -20.89 11.28 -2.31
N LEU A 56 -20.71 11.78 -1.09
CA LEU A 56 -19.53 12.53 -0.70
C LEU A 56 -18.33 11.60 -0.48
N LEU A 57 -18.57 10.43 0.12
CA LEU A 57 -17.57 9.37 0.26
C LEU A 57 -17.04 8.90 -1.10
N ALA A 58 -17.93 8.71 -2.08
CA ALA A 58 -17.59 8.38 -3.46
C ALA A 58 -16.67 9.45 -4.08
N ASN A 59 -17.02 10.72 -3.93
CA ASN A 59 -16.20 11.83 -4.43
C ASN A 59 -14.82 11.93 -3.74
N ILE A 60 -14.76 11.83 -2.41
CA ILE A 60 -13.52 11.94 -1.65
C ILE A 60 -12.56 10.78 -1.96
N THR A 61 -13.10 9.57 -2.13
CA THR A 61 -12.28 8.37 -2.41
C THR A 61 -12.01 8.14 -3.89
N GLY A 62 -12.67 8.89 -4.77
CA GLY A 62 -12.60 8.70 -6.23
C GLY A 62 -13.25 7.39 -6.69
N LEU A 63 -14.17 6.84 -5.88
CA LEU A 63 -14.91 5.62 -6.18
C LEU A 63 -16.34 5.97 -6.61
N THR A 64 -17.03 5.01 -7.22
CA THR A 64 -18.44 5.19 -7.56
C THR A 64 -19.32 4.90 -6.34
N VAL A 65 -20.49 5.54 -6.28
CA VAL A 65 -21.47 5.36 -5.19
C VAL A 65 -21.78 3.87 -4.97
N SER A 66 -21.96 3.11 -6.06
CA SER A 66 -22.20 1.67 -6.00
C SER A 66 -21.06 0.88 -5.34
N VAL A 67 -19.80 1.28 -5.54
CA VAL A 67 -18.64 0.63 -4.90
C VAL A 67 -18.58 0.98 -3.43
N VAL A 68 -18.88 2.22 -3.07
CA VAL A 68 -18.96 2.66 -1.67
C VAL A 68 -20.06 1.89 -0.93
N GLU A 69 -21.24 1.73 -1.53
CA GLU A 69 -22.33 0.91 -0.97
C GLU A 69 -21.94 -0.56 -0.80
N ASP A 70 -21.23 -1.13 -1.79
CA ASP A 70 -20.76 -2.52 -1.70
C ASP A 70 -19.78 -2.70 -0.53
N ILE A 71 -18.85 -1.75 -0.36
CA ILE A 71 -17.90 -1.73 0.76
C ILE A 71 -18.63 -1.65 2.11
N LEU A 72 -19.64 -0.80 2.23
CA LEU A 72 -20.47 -0.65 3.44
C LEU A 72 -21.26 -1.93 3.73
N ARG A 73 -21.83 -2.56 2.69
CA ARG A 73 -22.53 -3.84 2.77
C ARG A 73 -21.63 -4.98 3.23
N GLN A 74 -20.41 -5.07 2.69
CA GLN A 74 -19.42 -6.08 3.09
C GLN A 74 -19.02 -5.94 4.56
N HIS A 75 -19.05 -4.72 5.12
CA HIS A 75 -18.69 -4.44 6.51
C HIS A 75 -19.89 -4.41 7.47
N GLY A 76 -21.08 -4.83 7.02
CA GLY A 76 -22.28 -4.90 7.87
C GLY A 76 -22.81 -3.55 8.35
N LYS A 77 -22.35 -2.44 7.75
CA LYS A 77 -22.87 -1.10 7.96
C LYS A 77 -24.07 -0.94 7.04
N ARG A 78 -25.25 -1.33 7.52
CA ARG A 78 -26.53 -1.00 6.88
C ARG A 78 -27.08 0.24 7.56
N GLU A 79 -27.38 1.25 6.76
CA GLU A 79 -28.31 2.33 7.13
C GLU A 79 -29.69 1.76 7.46
#